data_AF-A0A2W1CW21-F1
#
_entry.id   AF-A0A2W1CW21-F1
#
_cell.length_a   1.000
_cell.length_b   1.000
_cell.length_c   1.000
_cell.angle_alpha   90.00
_cell.angle_beta   90.00
_cell.angle_gamma   90.00
#
_symmetry.space_group_name_H-M   'P 1'
#
loop_
_entity.id
_entity.type
_entity.pdbx_description
1 polymer ?
#
loop_
_entity_poly.entity_id
_entity_poly.type
_entity_poly.pdbx_seq_one_letter_code
_entity_poly.pdbx_strand_id
1 'polypeptide(L)'
;MAPSYSHPKMVPFNLVLKDVYYIPKLIRTRPDVSIDDELLEATSSHMFHVVSLCTAVSHGCSVEAVRSYVEHYREEESDFKEMMHLATPVLYFAMGRNSPEMTSLLLKFGMSPHGPDDEAHFIPPLVFAAIHGYLQSLDMTEVIKILLASGADPRTVPEDMWENYLDMP
;
A
#
# COMPACT_ATOMS: atom_id res chain seq x y z
N MET A 1 -17.68 3.76 -9.68
CA MET A 1 -17.01 5.07 -9.58
C MET A 1 -15.80 4.83 -8.70
N ALA A 2 -14.59 5.09 -9.17
CA ALA A 2 -13.40 4.84 -8.36
C ALA A 2 -13.40 5.81 -7.16
N PRO A 3 -13.06 5.35 -5.94
CA PRO A 3 -13.11 6.23 -4.79
C PRO A 3 -12.05 7.30 -4.90
N SER A 4 -12.44 8.48 -4.43
CA SER A 4 -11.57 9.62 -4.30
C SER A 4 -11.11 9.66 -2.85
N TYR A 5 -9.85 9.27 -2.61
CA TYR A 5 -9.25 9.37 -1.29
C TYR A 5 -8.98 10.85 -1.00
N SER A 6 -9.59 11.39 0.06
CA SER A 6 -9.53 12.82 0.38
C SER A 6 -9.31 13.01 1.87
N HIS A 7 -8.33 13.86 2.21
CA HIS A 7 -8.05 14.31 3.57
C HIS A 7 -7.48 15.74 3.48
N PRO A 8 -7.75 16.65 4.43
CA PRO A 8 -7.33 18.07 4.33
C PRO A 8 -5.82 18.27 4.15
N LYS A 9 -5.01 17.34 4.67
CA LYS A 9 -3.54 17.37 4.58
C LYS A 9 -2.97 16.42 3.52
N MET A 10 -3.79 15.81 2.66
CA MET A 10 -3.32 14.90 1.61
C MET A 10 -3.75 15.41 0.23
N VAL A 11 -2.87 15.24 -0.76
CA VAL A 11 -3.27 15.46 -2.14
C VAL A 11 -4.26 14.38 -2.54
N PRO A 12 -5.46 14.75 -3.05
CA PRO A 12 -6.42 13.76 -3.52
C PRO A 12 -5.80 12.87 -4.58
N PHE A 13 -6.04 11.57 -4.45
CA PHE A 13 -5.51 10.59 -5.38
C PHE A 13 -6.53 9.50 -5.65
N ASN A 14 -6.32 8.81 -6.76
CA ASN A 14 -7.09 7.66 -7.14
C ASN A 14 -6.10 6.59 -7.56
N LEU A 15 -6.06 5.49 -6.80
CA LEU A 15 -5.24 4.35 -7.14
C LEU A 15 -6.16 3.20 -7.53
N VAL A 16 -6.15 2.85 -8.82
CA VAL A 16 -6.87 1.69 -9.34
C VAL A 16 -5.87 0.56 -9.58
N LEU A 17 -6.04 -0.55 -8.88
CA LEU A 17 -5.48 -1.84 -9.31
C LEU A 17 -6.28 -2.29 -10.53
N LYS A 18 -5.79 -1.96 -11.73
CA LYS A 18 -6.51 -2.17 -13.02
C LYS A 18 -6.93 -3.61 -13.24
N ASP A 19 -6.13 -4.52 -12.72
CA ASP A 19 -6.40 -5.94 -12.58
C ASP A 19 -6.14 -6.22 -11.10
N VAL A 20 -7.07 -6.92 -10.44
CA VAL A 20 -7.09 -7.14 -8.99
C VAL A 20 -5.77 -7.73 -8.49
N TYR A 21 -5.05 -8.43 -9.36
CA TYR A 21 -3.79 -9.11 -9.03
C TYR A 21 -2.52 -8.35 -9.44
N TYR A 22 -2.62 -7.21 -10.15
CA TYR A 22 -1.45 -6.51 -10.69
C TYR A 22 -1.33 -5.08 -10.21
N ILE A 23 -0.13 -4.76 -9.73
CA ILE A 23 0.24 -3.42 -9.28
C ILE A 23 0.51 -2.52 -10.49
N PRO A 24 -0.07 -1.31 -10.55
CA PRO A 24 0.18 -0.38 -11.64
C PRO A 24 1.65 0.05 -11.67
N LYS A 25 2.20 0.18 -12.89
CA LYS A 25 3.55 0.73 -13.06
C LYS A 25 3.51 2.24 -12.87
N LEU A 26 4.18 2.72 -11.82
CA LEU A 26 4.35 4.15 -11.53
C LEU A 26 5.62 4.67 -12.21
N ILE A 27 5.51 5.84 -12.83
CA ILE A 27 6.60 6.48 -13.57
C ILE A 27 7.24 7.53 -12.66
N ARG A 28 8.57 7.50 -12.55
CA ARG A 28 9.33 8.54 -11.85
C ARG A 28 9.33 9.82 -12.64
N THR A 29 9.24 10.95 -11.95
CA THR A 29 9.26 12.26 -12.58
C THR A 29 10.69 12.77 -12.76
N ARG A 30 11.59 12.37 -11.86
CA ARG A 30 13.00 12.79 -11.84
C ARG A 30 13.96 11.60 -11.78
N PRO A 31 14.17 10.87 -12.90
CA PRO A 31 15.09 9.74 -12.93
C PRO A 31 16.57 10.14 -12.78
N ASP A 32 16.88 11.44 -12.86
CA ASP A 32 18.22 12.03 -12.70
C ASP A 32 18.74 12.01 -11.26
N VAL A 33 17.85 11.92 -10.27
CA VAL A 33 18.20 11.87 -8.83
C VAL A 33 17.94 10.49 -8.24
N SER A 34 18.46 10.23 -7.04
CA SER A 34 18.10 9.03 -6.28
C SER A 34 16.60 9.03 -5.96
N ILE A 35 16.00 7.85 -5.85
CA ILE A 35 14.57 7.75 -5.48
C ILE A 35 14.31 8.24 -4.04
N ASP A 36 15.30 8.09 -3.17
CA ASP A 36 15.24 8.59 -1.80
C ASP A 36 15.21 10.12 -1.78
N ASP A 37 16.08 10.76 -2.57
CA ASP A 37 16.11 12.22 -2.69
C ASP A 37 14.82 12.75 -3.34
N GLU A 38 14.32 12.08 -4.39
CA GLU A 38 13.04 12.43 -5.03
C GLU A 38 11.87 12.38 -4.03
N LEU A 39 11.85 11.38 -3.14
CA LEU A 39 10.84 11.27 -2.08
C LEU A 39 10.99 12.38 -1.02
N LEU A 40 12.22 12.64 -0.57
CA LEU A 40 12.48 13.65 0.46
C LEU A 40 12.25 15.08 -0.06
N GLU A 41 12.54 15.37 -1.33
CA GLU A 41 12.18 16.65 -1.94
C GLU A 41 10.65 16.89 -1.93
N ALA A 42 9.86 15.82 -2.00
CA ALA A 42 8.39 15.91 -1.92
C ALA A 42 7.89 16.34 -0.52
N THR A 43 8.73 16.33 0.53
CA THR A 43 8.38 16.91 1.85
C THR A 43 8.41 18.43 1.87
N SER A 44 8.86 19.09 0.79
CA SER A 44 8.74 20.55 0.67
C SER A 44 7.29 21.03 0.55
N SER A 45 6.36 20.12 0.25
CA SER A 45 4.92 20.38 0.24
C SER A 45 4.33 20.27 1.65
N HIS A 46 3.34 21.10 1.95
CA HIS A 46 2.54 20.98 3.18
C HIS A 46 1.49 19.86 3.10
N MET A 47 1.34 19.22 1.94
CA MET A 47 0.40 18.13 1.71
C MET A 47 1.14 16.82 1.53
N PHE A 48 0.60 15.74 2.10
CA PHE A 48 1.09 14.38 1.91
C PHE A 48 0.75 13.87 0.51
N HIS A 49 1.76 13.42 -0.23
CA HIS A 49 1.64 12.93 -1.60
C HIS A 49 1.73 11.40 -1.61
N VAL A 50 0.58 10.73 -1.49
CA VAL A 50 0.53 9.25 -1.51
C VAL A 50 1.16 8.68 -2.78
N VAL A 51 0.93 9.31 -3.93
CA VAL A 51 1.50 8.85 -5.22
C VAL A 51 3.03 8.91 -5.21
N SER A 52 3.63 9.93 -4.59
CA SER A 52 5.09 10.02 -4.44
C SER A 52 5.61 8.88 -3.57
N LEU A 53 4.92 8.57 -2.47
CA LEU A 53 5.28 7.45 -1.61
C LEU A 53 5.12 6.09 -2.31
N CYS A 54 3.99 5.85 -3.00
CA CYS A 54 3.79 4.65 -3.81
C CYS A 54 4.89 4.49 -4.87
N THR A 55 5.24 5.59 -5.55
CA THR A 55 6.30 5.61 -6.58
C THR A 55 7.63 5.24 -5.94
N ALA A 56 8.00 5.88 -4.83
CA ALA A 56 9.25 5.59 -4.13
C ALA A 56 9.36 4.13 -3.68
N VAL A 57 8.30 3.59 -3.07
CA VAL A 57 8.27 2.18 -2.65
C VAL A 57 8.36 1.24 -3.85
N SER A 58 7.63 1.54 -4.94
CA SER A 58 7.67 0.72 -6.17
C SER A 58 9.04 0.66 -6.82
N HIS A 59 9.84 1.72 -6.69
CA HIS A 59 11.19 1.84 -7.23
C HIS A 59 12.29 1.47 -6.22
N GLY A 60 11.93 0.95 -5.06
CA GLY A 60 12.88 0.40 -4.09
C GLY A 60 13.66 1.45 -3.30
N CYS A 61 13.00 2.55 -2.90
CA CYS A 61 13.56 3.48 -1.93
C CYS A 61 13.93 2.80 -0.59
N SER A 62 14.78 3.46 0.18
CA SER A 62 15.18 2.98 1.49
C SER A 62 14.05 3.10 2.52
N VAL A 63 14.06 2.19 3.49
CA VAL A 63 13.16 2.21 4.66
C VAL A 63 13.30 3.51 5.45
N GLU A 64 14.51 4.06 5.52
CA GLU A 64 14.79 5.31 6.23
C GLU A 64 14.27 6.55 5.48
N ALA A 65 14.29 6.55 4.15
CA ALA A 65 13.65 7.61 3.37
C ALA A 65 12.13 7.62 3.58
N VAL A 66 11.49 6.44 3.55
CA VAL A 66 10.05 6.31 3.85
C VAL A 66 9.74 6.73 5.28
N ARG A 67 10.56 6.33 6.25
CA ARG A 67 10.41 6.75 7.65
C ARG A 67 10.47 8.27 7.77
N SER A 68 11.50 8.88 7.21
CA SER A 68 11.69 10.33 7.27
C SER A 68 10.54 11.08 6.59
N TYR A 69 10.08 10.58 5.44
CA TYR A 69 8.95 11.14 4.72
C TYR A 69 7.65 11.08 5.54
N VAL A 70 7.30 9.92 6.10
CA VAL A 70 6.03 9.73 6.84
C VAL A 70 6.05 10.50 8.17
N GLU A 71 7.15 10.41 8.92
CA GLU A 71 7.29 11.10 10.21
C GLU A 71 7.26 12.63 10.07
N HIS A 72 7.64 13.17 8.91
CA HIS A 72 7.52 14.60 8.63
C HIS A 72 6.08 15.13 8.77
N TYR A 73 5.08 14.30 8.47
CA TYR A 73 3.67 14.70 8.54
C TYR A 73 2.96 14.20 9.81
N ARG A 74 3.70 13.65 10.78
CA ARG A 74 3.15 13.22 12.06
C ARG A 74 3.00 14.43 13.00
N GLU A 75 1.93 15.19 12.80
CA GLU A 75 1.58 16.32 13.66
C GLU A 75 0.58 15.93 14.76
N GLU A 76 -0.67 15.68 14.38
CA GLU A 76 -1.76 15.29 15.27
C GLU A 76 -2.11 13.82 15.05
N GLU A 77 -2.16 13.02 16.12
CA GLU A 77 -2.24 11.56 16.02
C GLU A 77 -3.54 11.07 15.38
N SER A 78 -4.67 11.78 15.60
CA SER A 78 -5.95 11.43 14.96
C SER A 78 -5.89 11.62 13.44
N ASP A 79 -5.42 12.79 13.01
CA ASP A 79 -5.28 13.13 11.59
C ASP A 79 -4.26 12.20 10.93
N PHE A 80 -3.16 11.90 11.64
CA PHE A 80 -2.13 11.01 11.17
C PHE A 80 -2.68 9.59 10.94
N LYS A 81 -3.46 9.06 11.90
CA LYS A 81 -4.06 7.74 11.77
C LYS A 81 -5.01 7.66 10.57
N GLU A 82 -5.86 8.66 10.39
CA GLU A 82 -6.77 8.73 9.23
C GLU A 82 -5.98 8.82 7.90
N MET A 83 -4.96 9.67 7.86
CA MET A 83 -4.07 9.82 6.71
C MET A 83 -3.34 8.52 6.35
N MET A 84 -2.81 7.80 7.35
CA MET A 84 -2.17 6.50 7.13
C MET A 84 -3.15 5.42 6.72
N HIS A 85 -4.36 5.43 7.27
CA HIS A 85 -5.43 4.54 6.83
C HIS A 85 -5.76 4.76 5.33
N LEU A 86 -5.90 6.01 4.89
CA LEU A 86 -6.11 6.33 3.47
C LEU A 86 -4.90 5.96 2.59
N ALA A 87 -3.69 6.05 3.12
CA ALA A 87 -2.46 5.68 2.42
C ALA A 87 -2.18 4.16 2.36
N THR A 88 -3.09 3.32 2.89
CA THR A 88 -3.01 1.83 2.83
C THR A 88 -2.63 1.25 1.47
N PRO A 89 -3.03 1.82 0.31
CA PRO A 89 -2.61 1.29 -0.99
C PRO A 89 -1.09 1.22 -1.22
N VAL A 90 -0.28 1.97 -0.45
CA VAL A 90 1.20 1.88 -0.48
C VAL A 90 1.69 0.47 -0.10
N LEU A 91 0.98 -0.26 0.77
CA LEU A 91 1.33 -1.62 1.17
C LEU A 91 1.46 -2.58 -0.02
N TYR A 92 0.61 -2.43 -1.03
CA TYR A 92 0.62 -3.28 -2.22
C TYR A 92 1.94 -3.17 -2.99
N PHE A 93 2.51 -1.96 -3.07
CA PHE A 93 3.81 -1.77 -3.72
C PHE A 93 4.95 -2.43 -2.94
N ALA A 94 4.93 -2.38 -1.60
CA ALA A 94 5.92 -3.05 -0.76
C ALA A 94 5.83 -4.59 -0.90
N MET A 95 4.61 -5.14 -0.94
CA MET A 95 4.36 -6.56 -1.17
C MET A 95 4.76 -6.98 -2.60
N GLY A 96 4.48 -6.15 -3.59
CA GLY A 96 4.88 -6.39 -4.98
C GLY A 96 6.38 -6.55 -5.15
N ARG A 97 7.14 -5.85 -4.31
CA ARG A 97 8.61 -5.91 -4.22
C ARG A 97 9.12 -7.05 -3.34
N ASN A 98 8.23 -7.82 -2.71
CA ASN A 98 8.54 -8.79 -1.67
C ASN A 98 9.50 -8.21 -0.61
N SER A 99 9.11 -7.08 -0.02
CA SER A 99 9.92 -6.37 0.99
C SER A 99 9.28 -6.47 2.38
N PRO A 100 9.61 -7.51 3.17
CA PRO A 100 9.11 -7.67 4.54
C PRO A 100 9.38 -6.46 5.42
N GLU A 101 10.58 -5.87 5.33
CA GLU A 101 10.98 -4.73 6.15
C GLU A 101 10.14 -3.49 5.86
N MET A 102 9.91 -3.18 4.57
CA MET A 102 9.06 -2.06 4.16
C MET A 102 7.60 -2.32 4.55
N THR A 103 7.08 -3.53 4.33
CA THR A 103 5.72 -3.91 4.75
C THR A 103 5.55 -3.74 6.26
N SER A 104 6.51 -4.19 7.07
CA SER A 104 6.48 -4.02 8.52
C SER A 104 6.50 -2.55 8.94
N LEU A 105 7.34 -1.73 8.30
CA LEU A 105 7.40 -0.28 8.59
C LEU A 105 6.05 0.40 8.31
N LEU A 106 5.47 0.16 7.13
CA LEU A 106 4.22 0.78 6.71
C LEU A 106 3.04 0.40 7.62
N LEU A 107 2.96 -0.87 8.05
CA LEU A 107 1.96 -1.32 9.03
C LEU A 107 2.16 -0.66 10.40
N LYS A 108 3.41 -0.46 10.84
CA LYS A 108 3.71 0.27 12.09
C LYS A 108 3.27 1.73 12.05
N PHE A 109 3.15 2.33 10.86
CA PHE A 109 2.57 3.67 10.70
C PHE A 109 1.03 3.69 10.80
N GLY A 110 0.37 2.54 10.83
CA GLY A 110 -1.08 2.46 10.97
C GLY A 110 -1.84 2.24 9.66
N MET A 111 -1.14 1.91 8.57
CA MET A 111 -1.79 1.41 7.36
C MET A 111 -2.53 0.10 7.66
N SER A 112 -3.72 -0.08 7.07
CA SER A 112 -4.59 -1.20 7.41
C SER A 112 -4.08 -2.53 6.83
N PRO A 113 -3.95 -3.60 7.63
CA PRO A 113 -3.63 -4.94 7.12
C PRO A 113 -4.81 -5.59 6.38
N HIS A 114 -6.00 -4.99 6.46
CA HIS A 114 -7.22 -5.46 5.80
C HIS A 114 -7.45 -4.82 4.42
N GLY A 115 -6.65 -3.80 4.07
CA GLY A 115 -6.90 -2.97 2.91
C GLY A 115 -7.76 -1.74 3.27
N PRO A 116 -8.13 -0.92 2.27
CA PRO A 116 -9.03 0.21 2.47
C PRO A 116 -10.45 -0.29 2.81
N ASP A 117 -11.13 0.38 3.75
CA ASP A 117 -12.42 -0.07 4.33
C ASP A 117 -13.61 -0.09 3.35
N ASP A 118 -13.49 0.49 2.14
CA ASP A 118 -14.64 0.93 1.34
C ASP A 118 -14.64 0.49 -0.13
N GLU A 119 -13.99 -0.62 -0.49
CA GLU A 119 -14.00 -1.10 -1.88
C GLU A 119 -14.26 -2.61 -2.04
N ALA A 120 -15.36 -2.92 -2.75
CA ALA A 120 -15.66 -4.24 -3.31
C ALA A 120 -14.61 -4.76 -4.33
N HIS A 121 -13.56 -3.98 -4.62
CA HIS A 121 -12.58 -4.27 -5.67
C HIS A 121 -11.12 -4.28 -5.17
N PHE A 122 -10.87 -3.97 -3.89
CA PHE A 122 -9.55 -4.19 -3.31
C PHE A 122 -9.45 -5.60 -2.74
N ILE A 123 -8.56 -6.40 -3.32
CA ILE A 123 -8.15 -7.65 -2.73
C ILE A 123 -7.47 -7.37 -1.38
N PRO A 124 -7.88 -8.03 -0.29
CA PRO A 124 -7.25 -7.82 1.00
C PRO A 124 -5.74 -8.12 0.96
N PRO A 125 -4.87 -7.35 1.65
CA PRO A 125 -3.41 -7.46 1.54
C PRO A 125 -2.86 -8.87 1.73
N LEU A 126 -3.42 -9.64 2.67
CA LEU A 126 -3.03 -11.03 2.91
C LEU A 126 -3.26 -11.92 1.68
N VAL A 127 -4.42 -11.78 1.04
CA VAL A 127 -4.78 -12.57 -0.14
C VAL A 127 -3.94 -12.11 -1.33
N PHE A 128 -3.74 -10.80 -1.49
CA PHE A 128 -2.85 -10.25 -2.51
C PHE A 128 -1.44 -10.85 -2.40
N ALA A 129 -0.85 -10.86 -1.21
CA ALA A 129 0.49 -11.41 -1.00
C ALA A 129 0.57 -12.90 -1.39
N ALA A 130 -0.45 -13.70 -1.06
CA ALA A 130 -0.51 -15.11 -1.43
C ALA A 130 -0.61 -15.32 -2.96
N ILE A 131 -1.53 -14.61 -3.62
CA ILE A 131 -1.77 -14.76 -5.06
C ILE A 131 -0.59 -14.20 -5.85
N HIS A 132 -0.11 -13.00 -5.51
CA HIS A 132 1.05 -12.39 -6.16
C HIS A 132 2.30 -13.27 -6.00
N GLY A 133 2.52 -13.82 -4.80
CA GLY A 133 3.60 -14.77 -4.54
C GLY A 133 3.53 -16.00 -5.43
N TYR A 134 2.34 -16.60 -5.56
CA TYR A 134 2.11 -17.72 -6.46
C TYR A 134 2.34 -17.36 -7.93
N LEU A 135 1.71 -16.29 -8.43
CA LEU A 135 1.79 -15.87 -9.83
C LEU A 135 3.22 -15.48 -10.26
N GLN A 136 3.99 -14.87 -9.35
CA GLN A 136 5.37 -14.43 -9.62
C GLN A 136 6.43 -15.45 -9.17
N SER A 137 6.03 -16.61 -8.63
CA SER A 137 6.95 -17.61 -8.06
C SER A 137 7.90 -17.02 -6.99
N LEU A 138 7.38 -16.16 -6.12
CA LEU A 138 8.11 -15.51 -5.03
C LEU A 138 7.78 -16.18 -3.69
N ASP A 139 8.80 -16.35 -2.84
CA ASP A 139 8.59 -16.72 -1.44
C ASP A 139 8.13 -15.50 -0.63
N MET A 140 6.82 -15.40 -0.42
CA MET A 140 6.16 -14.33 0.33
C MET A 140 5.97 -14.68 1.82
N THR A 141 6.60 -15.74 2.34
CA THR A 141 6.35 -16.26 3.69
C THR A 141 6.51 -15.20 4.77
N GLU A 142 7.57 -14.39 4.72
CA GLU A 142 7.81 -13.35 5.74
C GLU A 142 6.81 -12.20 5.63
N VAL A 143 6.41 -11.80 4.43
CA VAL A 143 5.34 -10.80 4.23
C VAL A 143 4.02 -11.30 4.81
N ILE A 144 3.65 -12.56 4.54
CA ILE A 144 2.42 -13.19 5.04
C ILE A 144 2.45 -13.25 6.58
N LYS A 145 3.56 -13.67 7.19
CA LYS A 145 3.72 -13.67 8.65
C LYS A 145 3.52 -12.28 9.24
N ILE A 146 4.08 -11.24 8.62
CA ILE A 146 3.93 -9.86 9.07
C ILE A 146 2.47 -9.41 9.00
N LEU A 147 1.78 -9.67 7.89
CA LEU A 147 0.36 -9.30 7.74
C LEU A 147 -0.52 -9.98 8.79
N LEU A 148 -0.31 -11.28 9.03
CA LEU A 148 -1.02 -12.03 10.07
C LEU A 148 -0.70 -11.51 11.47
N ALA A 149 0.56 -11.23 11.77
CA ALA A 149 0.98 -10.64 13.05
C ALA A 149 0.40 -9.22 13.26
N SER A 150 0.14 -8.50 12.17
CA SER A 150 -0.52 -7.19 12.19
C SER A 150 -2.04 -7.27 12.24
N GLY A 151 -2.64 -8.46 12.24
CA GLY A 151 -4.08 -8.67 12.48
C GLY A 151 -4.91 -9.01 11.25
N ALA A 152 -4.32 -9.24 10.08
CA ALA A 152 -5.06 -9.73 8.92
C ALA A 152 -5.80 -11.05 9.23
N ASP A 153 -7.08 -11.18 8.84
CA ASP A 153 -7.84 -12.43 9.08
C ASP A 153 -7.37 -13.53 8.10
N PRO A 154 -6.84 -14.67 8.59
CA PRO A 154 -6.40 -15.77 7.73
C PRO A 154 -7.52 -16.43 6.93
N ARG A 155 -8.79 -16.18 7.28
CA ARG A 155 -9.97 -16.73 6.60
C ARG A 155 -10.52 -15.78 5.54
N THR A 156 -9.81 -14.68 5.25
CA THR A 156 -10.23 -13.73 4.22
C THR A 156 -10.18 -14.39 2.85
N VAL A 157 -11.32 -14.43 2.16
CA VAL A 157 -11.42 -14.88 0.77
C VAL A 157 -12.06 -13.75 -0.04
N PRO A 158 -11.44 -13.27 -1.13
CA PRO A 158 -12.04 -12.28 -1.99
C PRO A 158 -13.38 -12.78 -2.55
N GLU A 159 -14.39 -11.91 -2.56
CA GLU A 159 -15.75 -12.26 -3.00
C GLU A 159 -15.79 -12.83 -4.41
N ASP A 160 -15.05 -12.23 -5.33
CA ASP A 160 -14.92 -12.66 -6.74
C ASP A 160 -14.36 -14.08 -6.91
N MET A 161 -13.64 -14.60 -5.92
CA MET A 161 -13.09 -15.96 -5.94
C MET A 161 -14.10 -17.04 -5.53
N TRP A 162 -15.22 -16.68 -4.90
CA TRP A 162 -16.24 -17.66 -4.46
C TRP A 162 -17.66 -17.35 -4.93
N GLU A 163 -17.95 -16.14 -5.40
CA GLU A 163 -19.29 -15.74 -5.86
C GLU A 163 -19.86 -16.68 -6.94
N ASN A 164 -19.02 -17.12 -7.88
CA ASN A 164 -19.40 -18.01 -8.98
C ASN A 164 -19.75 -19.44 -8.52
N TYR A 165 -19.46 -19.78 -7.26
CA TYR A 165 -19.79 -21.08 -6.66
C TYR A 165 -21.07 -21.04 -5.82
N LEU A 166 -21.66 -19.87 -5.57
CA LEU A 166 -22.94 -19.75 -4.85
C LEU A 166 -24.12 -20.30 -5.65
N ASP A 167 -24.03 -20.19 -6.98
CA ASP A 167 -25.05 -20.62 -7.93
C ASP A 167 -24.78 -22.03 -8.48
N MET A 168 -23.71 -22.71 -8.03
CA MET A 168 -23.47 -24.11 -8.40
C MET A 168 -24.32 -25.05 -7.52
N PRO A 169 -25.11 -25.96 -8.13
CA PRO A 169 -26.06 -26.84 -7.42
C PRO A 169 -25.40 -27.92 -6.56
#